data_AF-A0A5J4P7X4-F1
#
_entry.id   AF-A0A5J4P7X4-F1
#
_cell.length_a   1.000
_cell.length_b   1.000
_cell.length_c   1.000
_cell.angle_alpha   90.00
_cell.angle_beta   90.00
_cell.angle_gamma   90.00
#
_symmetry.space_group_name_H-M   'P 1'
#
loop_
_entity.id
_entity.type
_entity.pdbx_description
1 polymer ?
#
loop_
_entity_poly.entity_id
_entity_poly.type
_entity_poly.pdbx_seq_one_letter_code
_entity_poly.pdbx_strand_id
1 'polypeptide(L)'
;QYGGIHLVVIDGIADLVRCANDEAESVGLIDELYRLAGIYKTCIICVLHFVPNGLKLRGHLGSELQRKAAAILSIEREENPEISVVKALKVRDGSPLDVPLIQFSWNKELAMHTYMGEKPKEERDKRKETELSGVARSIFSNRKHYTYVDLCEQIQSALDVKERTAKSYIRFMREKEIILKDPSNASYFIIGHI
;
A
#
# COMPACT_ATOMS: atom_id res chain seq x y z
N GLN A 1 11.92 24.89 -10.51
CA GLN A 1 11.54 24.81 -11.94
C GLN A 1 12.01 23.47 -12.49
N TYR A 2 11.09 22.65 -13.01
CA TYR A 2 11.41 21.39 -13.67
C TYR A 2 11.81 21.72 -15.11
N GLY A 3 13.09 21.60 -15.46
CA GLY A 3 13.63 22.05 -16.76
C GLY A 3 13.37 21.09 -17.93
N GLY A 4 12.21 20.43 -17.99
CA GLY A 4 11.92 19.38 -18.96
C GLY A 4 10.69 18.52 -18.63
N ILE A 5 10.72 17.24 -19.02
CA ILE A 5 9.60 16.27 -18.93
C ILE A 5 9.02 16.22 -17.51
N HIS A 6 7.74 16.56 -17.34
CA HIS A 6 7.07 16.61 -16.03
C HIS A 6 6.52 15.26 -15.55
N LEU A 7 6.12 14.40 -16.48
CA LEU A 7 5.50 13.11 -16.22
C LEU A 7 5.84 12.13 -17.34
N VAL A 8 6.20 10.92 -16.96
CA VAL A 8 6.32 9.78 -17.87
C VAL A 8 5.30 8.73 -17.43
N VAL A 9 4.50 8.22 -18.37
CA VAL A 9 3.57 7.12 -18.12
C VAL A 9 4.00 5.94 -18.99
N ILE A 10 4.25 4.81 -18.34
CA ILE A 10 4.62 3.54 -18.98
C ILE A 10 3.45 2.60 -18.76
N ASP A 11 2.62 2.42 -19.79
CA ASP A 11 1.54 1.45 -19.78
C ASP A 11 2.11 0.07 -20.17
N GLY A 12 2.24 -0.83 -19.19
CA GLY A 12 2.88 -2.14 -19.38
C GLY A 12 4.38 -2.16 -19.07
N ILE A 13 4.78 -1.80 -17.84
CA ILE A 13 6.20 -1.89 -17.44
C ILE A 13 6.78 -3.32 -17.58
N ALA A 14 5.94 -4.34 -17.43
CA ALA A 14 6.36 -5.73 -17.58
C ALA A 14 6.78 -6.09 -19.01
N ASP A 15 6.39 -5.31 -20.01
CA ASP A 15 6.76 -5.54 -21.41
C ASP A 15 8.17 -5.02 -21.72
N LEU A 16 8.77 -4.26 -20.80
CA LEU A 16 10.16 -3.79 -20.89
C LEU A 16 11.19 -4.85 -20.43
N VAL A 17 10.72 -5.98 -19.89
CA VAL A 17 11.56 -7.11 -19.49
C VAL A 17 11.16 -8.36 -20.27
N ARG A 18 12.13 -9.20 -20.62
CA ARG A 18 11.89 -10.50 -21.28
C ARG A 18 11.19 -11.47 -20.33
N CYS A 19 11.53 -11.41 -19.04
CA CYS A 19 10.92 -12.23 -18.02
C CYS A 19 10.79 -11.46 -16.70
N ALA A 20 9.56 -11.21 -16.25
CA ALA A 20 9.31 -10.55 -14.95
C ALA A 20 9.80 -11.38 -13.72
N ASN A 21 10.23 -12.63 -13.94
CA ASN A 21 10.86 -13.47 -12.93
C ASN A 21 12.41 -13.48 -13.02
N ASP A 22 13.01 -12.75 -13.97
CA ASP A 22 14.45 -12.52 -13.96
C ASP A 22 14.77 -11.38 -12.99
N GLU A 23 15.43 -11.71 -11.89
CA GLU A 23 15.80 -10.75 -10.86
C GLU A 23 16.76 -9.68 -11.38
N ALA A 24 17.78 -10.05 -12.16
CA ALA A 24 18.79 -9.12 -12.64
C ALA A 24 18.19 -8.12 -13.64
N GLU A 25 17.33 -8.59 -14.54
CA GLU A 25 16.63 -7.74 -15.51
C GLU A 25 15.65 -6.79 -14.78
N SER A 26 14.90 -7.32 -13.81
CA SER A 26 13.96 -6.54 -13.00
C SER A 26 14.67 -5.43 -12.21
N VAL A 27 15.75 -5.77 -11.50
CA VAL A 27 16.57 -4.79 -10.78
C VAL A 27 17.13 -3.75 -11.74
N GLY A 28 17.76 -4.17 -12.84
CA GLY A 28 18.33 -3.26 -13.83
C GLY A 28 17.32 -2.24 -14.37
N LEU A 29 16.11 -2.67 -14.71
CA LEU A 29 15.05 -1.78 -15.18
C LEU A 29 14.61 -0.79 -14.11
N ILE A 30 14.32 -1.25 -12.89
CA ILE A 30 13.83 -0.35 -11.82
C ILE A 30 14.91 0.64 -11.39
N ASP A 31 16.17 0.22 -11.33
CA ASP A 31 17.32 1.08 -11.03
C ASP A 31 17.46 2.19 -12.06
N GLU A 32 17.34 1.85 -13.34
CA GLU A 32 17.42 2.81 -14.43
C GLU A 32 16.26 3.82 -14.38
N LEU A 33 15.01 3.35 -14.20
CA LEU A 33 13.85 4.24 -14.06
C LEU A 33 14.01 5.17 -12.85
N TYR A 34 14.48 4.65 -11.71
CA TYR A 34 14.71 5.45 -10.51
C TYR A 34 15.80 6.51 -10.73
N ARG A 35 16.90 6.13 -11.41
CA ARG A 35 17.98 7.03 -11.79
C ARG A 35 17.49 8.13 -12.73
N LEU A 36 16.71 7.79 -13.75
CA LEU A 36 16.12 8.73 -14.70
C LEU A 36 15.17 9.71 -14.00
N ALA A 37 14.29 9.21 -13.11
CA ALA A 37 13.41 10.05 -12.30
C ALA A 37 14.20 11.08 -11.48
N GLY A 38 15.34 10.67 -10.90
CA GLY A 38 16.24 11.55 -10.16
C GLY A 38 16.95 12.59 -11.03
N ILE A 39 17.50 12.19 -12.17
CA ILE A 39 18.22 13.08 -13.10
C ILE A 39 17.29 14.13 -13.69
N TYR A 40 16.14 13.70 -14.22
CA TYR A 40 15.19 14.58 -14.88
C TYR A 40 14.24 15.26 -13.90
N LYS A 41 14.29 14.89 -12.61
CA LYS A 41 13.37 15.38 -11.56
C LYS A 41 11.92 15.23 -11.99
N THR A 42 11.58 14.06 -12.54
CA THR A 42 10.28 13.76 -13.15
C THR A 42 9.56 12.64 -12.41
N CYS A 43 8.23 12.63 -12.46
CA CYS A 43 7.44 11.52 -11.96
C CYS A 43 7.31 10.46 -13.06
N ILE A 44 7.59 9.20 -12.72
CA ILE A 44 7.37 8.07 -13.62
C ILE A 44 6.26 7.21 -13.03
N ILE A 45 5.14 7.09 -13.76
CA ILE A 45 4.02 6.22 -13.44
C ILE A 45 4.14 4.96 -14.29
N CYS A 46 4.17 3.81 -13.63
CA CYS A 46 4.29 2.51 -14.27
C CYS A 46 3.00 1.71 -14.03
N VAL A 47 2.35 1.26 -15.09
CA VAL A 47 1.18 0.39 -15.01
C VAL A 47 1.66 -1.05 -15.00
N LEU A 48 1.31 -1.77 -13.93
CA LEU A 48 1.55 -3.20 -13.79
C LEU A 48 0.22 -3.91 -13.59
N HIS A 49 -0.12 -4.79 -14.52
CA HIS A 49 -1.29 -5.64 -14.41
C HIS A 49 -1.08 -6.75 -13.40
N PHE A 50 -2.11 -7.06 -12.61
CA PHE A 50 -2.13 -8.25 -11.76
C PHE A 50 -2.04 -9.51 -12.62
N VAL A 51 -1.38 -10.55 -12.09
CA VAL A 51 -1.43 -11.89 -12.71
C VAL A 51 -2.88 -12.40 -12.69
N PRO A 52 -3.32 -13.15 -13.72
CA PRO A 52 -4.64 -13.78 -13.68
C PRO A 52 -4.82 -14.58 -12.39
N ASN A 53 -5.86 -14.27 -11.61
CA ASN A 53 -6.19 -14.88 -10.31
C ASN A 53 -5.22 -14.58 -9.15
N GLY A 54 -4.32 -13.60 -9.26
CA GLY A 54 -3.38 -13.25 -8.20
C GLY A 54 -3.55 -11.82 -7.66
N LEU A 55 -3.61 -11.66 -6.34
CA LEU A 55 -3.53 -10.36 -5.65
C LEU A 55 -2.09 -9.83 -5.53
N LYS A 56 -1.11 -10.54 -6.07
CA LYS A 56 0.32 -10.20 -5.97
C LYS A 56 0.82 -9.54 -7.25
N LEU A 57 1.71 -8.57 -7.09
CA LEU A 57 2.46 -8.00 -8.21
C LEU A 57 3.36 -9.07 -8.82
N ARG A 58 3.59 -8.99 -10.13
CA ARG A 58 4.21 -10.06 -10.93
C ARG A 58 5.71 -10.22 -10.64
N GLY A 59 6.11 -11.37 -10.09
CA GLY A 59 7.50 -11.82 -10.05
C GLY A 59 8.47 -10.95 -9.23
N HIS A 60 9.75 -11.01 -9.60
CA HIS A 60 10.80 -10.17 -9.02
C HIS A 60 10.56 -8.69 -9.34
N LEU A 61 10.04 -8.37 -10.53
CA LEU A 61 9.68 -7.02 -10.93
C LEU A 61 8.69 -6.35 -9.95
N GLY A 62 7.64 -7.07 -9.56
CA GLY A 62 6.67 -6.58 -8.58
C GLY A 62 7.27 -6.30 -7.21
N SER A 63 8.21 -7.15 -6.77
CA SER A 63 8.92 -6.99 -5.50
C SER A 63 9.86 -5.79 -5.51
N GLU A 64 10.59 -5.58 -6.62
CA GLU A 64 11.48 -4.43 -6.77
C GLU A 64 10.71 -3.10 -6.86
N LEU A 65 9.58 -3.09 -7.58
CA LEU A 65 8.66 -1.96 -7.58
C LEU A 65 8.16 -1.64 -6.16
N GLN A 66 7.79 -2.66 -5.39
CA GLN A 66 7.37 -2.46 -4.00
C GLN A 66 8.46 -1.82 -3.14
N ARG A 67 9.72 -2.19 -3.34
CA ARG A 67 10.85 -1.64 -2.60
C ARG A 67 11.11 -0.18 -2.98
N LYS A 68 11.16 0.14 -4.28
CA LYS A 68 11.68 1.42 -4.78
C LYS A 68 10.61 2.49 -5.06
N ALA A 69 9.35 2.10 -5.26
CA ALA A 69 8.28 3.06 -5.53
C ALA A 69 8.08 4.05 -4.36
N ALA A 70 7.75 5.29 -4.70
CA ALA A 70 7.34 6.30 -3.72
C ALA A 70 5.89 6.07 -3.26
N ALA A 71 5.03 5.58 -4.15
CA ALA A 71 3.67 5.19 -3.87
C ALA A 71 3.24 4.03 -4.76
N ILE A 72 2.30 3.22 -4.27
CA ILE A 72 1.65 2.16 -5.03
C ILE A 72 0.16 2.35 -4.86
N LEU A 73 -0.53 2.52 -5.99
CA LEU A 73 -1.97 2.64 -6.06
C LEU A 73 -2.53 1.40 -6.75
N SER A 74 -3.55 0.80 -6.12
CA SER A 74 -4.34 -0.27 -6.70
C SER A 74 -5.61 0.33 -7.29
N ILE A 75 -5.96 -0.08 -8.50
CA ILE A 75 -7.26 0.22 -9.11
C ILE A 75 -8.04 -1.08 -9.14
N GLU A 76 -9.12 -1.14 -8.40
CA GLU A 76 -9.95 -2.34 -8.23
C GLU A 76 -11.38 -2.04 -8.64
N ARG A 77 -12.05 -3.02 -9.25
CA ARG A 77 -13.50 -2.94 -9.49
C ARG A 77 -14.24 -3.22 -8.19
N GLU A 78 -15.27 -2.45 -7.92
CA GLU A 78 -16.18 -2.70 -6.80
C GLU A 78 -17.21 -3.78 -7.16
N GLU A 79 -18.14 -4.07 -6.23
CA GLU A 79 -19.29 -4.94 -6.49
C GLU A 79 -20.10 -4.48 -7.71
N ASN A 80 -20.26 -3.15 -7.87
CA ASN A 80 -20.69 -2.58 -9.13
C ASN A 80 -19.50 -2.50 -10.10
N PRO A 81 -19.49 -3.27 -11.20
CA PRO A 81 -18.37 -3.32 -12.14
C PRO A 81 -18.17 -2.01 -12.92
N GLU A 82 -19.14 -1.10 -12.92
CA GLU A 82 -19.02 0.24 -13.52
C GLU A 82 -18.23 1.21 -12.63
N ILE A 83 -17.94 0.84 -11.39
CA ILE A 83 -17.22 1.64 -10.42
C ILE A 83 -15.84 1.02 -10.18
N SER A 84 -14.81 1.84 -10.35
CA SER A 84 -13.44 1.52 -9.94
C SER A 84 -13.08 2.34 -8.70
N VAL A 85 -12.42 1.70 -7.74
CA VAL A 85 -11.87 2.34 -6.54
C VAL A 85 -10.35 2.35 -6.62
N VAL A 86 -9.78 3.52 -6.38
CA VAL A 86 -8.35 3.72 -6.21
C VAL A 86 -8.00 3.59 -4.73
N LYS A 87 -7.10 2.67 -4.41
CA LYS A 87 -6.62 2.40 -3.05
C LYS A 87 -5.12 2.63 -2.98
N ALA A 88 -4.63 3.34 -1.96
CA ALA A 88 -3.21 3.30 -1.65
C ALA A 88 -2.86 1.96 -0.99
N LEU A 89 -1.81 1.32 -1.52
CA LEU A 89 -1.18 0.13 -0.93
C LEU A 89 0.12 0.52 -0.21
N LYS A 90 0.85 1.50 -0.76
CA LYS A 90 2.07 2.05 -0.16
C LYS A 90 2.15 3.54 -0.45
N VAL A 91 2.60 4.30 0.55
CA VAL A 91 3.02 5.70 0.41
C VAL A 91 4.23 5.92 1.30
N ARG A 92 5.33 6.42 0.75
CA ARG A 92 6.60 6.62 1.48
C ARG A 92 6.46 7.63 2.63
N ASP A 93 5.66 8.67 2.40
CA ASP A 93 5.46 9.78 3.33
C ASP A 93 4.03 9.84 3.85
N GLY A 94 3.60 8.79 4.55
CA GLY A 94 2.29 8.79 5.18
C GLY A 94 1.78 7.42 5.60
N SER A 95 0.47 7.30 5.71
CA SER A 95 -0.24 6.05 5.91
C SER A 95 -1.04 5.74 4.65
N PRO A 96 -0.90 4.55 4.04
CA PRO A 96 -1.77 4.16 2.93
C PRO A 96 -3.23 3.98 3.35
N LEU A 97 -3.49 3.76 4.65
CA LEU A 97 -4.84 3.62 5.21
C LEU A 97 -5.52 4.97 5.51
N ASP A 98 -4.75 6.05 5.57
CA ASP A 98 -5.28 7.41 5.72
C ASP A 98 -5.56 8.09 4.37
N VAL A 99 -5.11 7.50 3.26
CA VAL A 99 -5.46 7.95 1.90
C VAL A 99 -6.93 7.61 1.62
N PRO A 100 -7.73 8.56 1.11
CA PRO A 100 -9.13 8.30 0.80
C PRO A 100 -9.29 7.23 -0.28
N LEU A 101 -10.38 6.48 -0.19
CA LEU A 101 -10.80 5.53 -1.21
C LEU A 101 -11.56 6.30 -2.29
N ILE A 102 -10.88 6.61 -3.38
CA ILE A 102 -11.41 7.48 -4.44
C ILE A 102 -12.16 6.62 -5.46
N GLN A 103 -13.37 7.05 -5.85
CA GLN A 103 -14.21 6.34 -6.80
C GLN A 103 -14.21 7.02 -8.17
N PHE A 104 -14.16 6.20 -9.22
CA PHE A 104 -14.31 6.62 -10.62
C PHE A 104 -15.30 5.72 -11.35
N SER A 105 -16.00 6.27 -12.34
CA SER A 105 -16.88 5.53 -13.25
C SER A 105 -16.79 6.08 -14.67
N TRP A 106 -17.07 5.26 -15.68
CA TRP A 106 -17.07 5.69 -17.08
C TRP A 106 -18.30 6.56 -17.38
N ASN A 107 -18.08 7.83 -17.72
CA ASN A 107 -19.11 8.71 -18.22
C ASN A 107 -19.19 8.60 -19.75
N LYS A 108 -20.32 8.10 -20.25
CA LYS A 108 -20.54 7.89 -21.69
C LYS A 108 -20.61 9.20 -22.48
N GLU A 109 -21.14 10.27 -21.90
CA GLU A 109 -21.30 11.56 -22.56
C GLU A 109 -19.96 12.26 -22.72
N LEU A 110 -19.11 12.19 -21.69
CA LEU A 110 -17.76 12.77 -21.70
C LEU A 110 -16.69 11.85 -22.29
N ALA A 111 -17.06 10.60 -22.60
CA ALA A 111 -16.17 9.53 -23.09
C ALA A 111 -14.89 9.38 -22.24
N MET A 112 -15.02 9.46 -20.91
CA MET A 112 -13.90 9.34 -19.98
C MET A 112 -14.34 8.87 -18.59
N HIS A 113 -13.39 8.44 -17.76
CA HIS A 113 -13.65 8.19 -16.35
C HIS A 113 -13.82 9.50 -15.57
N THR A 114 -14.88 9.61 -14.77
CA THR A 114 -15.18 10.77 -13.93
C THR A 114 -15.13 10.40 -12.46
N TYR A 115 -14.67 11.34 -11.63
CA TYR A 115 -14.66 11.21 -10.18
C TYR A 115 -16.09 11.13 -9.63
N MET A 116 -16.33 10.16 -8.75
CA MET A 116 -17.65 9.86 -8.17
C MET A 116 -17.75 10.22 -6.68
N GLY A 117 -16.66 10.70 -6.07
CA GLY A 117 -16.58 10.90 -4.63
C GLY A 117 -15.56 9.98 -3.95
N GLU A 118 -15.48 10.11 -2.63
CA GLU A 118 -14.75 9.20 -1.76
C GLU A 118 -15.72 8.23 -1.09
N LYS A 119 -15.27 7.01 -0.79
CA LYS A 119 -16.05 6.11 0.06
C LYS A 119 -16.30 6.74 1.44
N PRO A 120 -17.45 6.43 2.08
CA PRO A 120 -17.76 6.90 3.42
C PRO A 120 -16.67 6.58 4.44
N LYS A 121 -16.59 7.40 5.49
CA LYS A 121 -15.61 7.23 6.57
C LYS A 121 -15.74 5.86 7.23
N GLU A 122 -16.95 5.36 7.38
CA GLU A 122 -17.25 4.06 7.99
C GLU A 122 -16.61 2.89 7.22
N GLU A 123 -16.68 2.93 5.88
CA GLU A 123 -16.02 1.92 5.03
C GLU A 123 -14.50 2.00 5.12
N ARG A 124 -13.95 3.23 5.17
CA ARG A 124 -12.51 3.43 5.36
C ARG A 124 -12.03 2.92 6.71
N ASP A 125 -12.75 3.23 7.78
CA ASP A 125 -12.42 2.79 9.14
C ASP A 125 -12.54 1.26 9.26
N LYS A 126 -13.55 0.66 8.61
CA LYS A 126 -13.71 -0.81 8.52
C LYS A 126 -12.57 -1.48 7.74
N ARG A 127 -12.10 -0.88 6.65
CA ARG A 127 -10.91 -1.35 5.92
C ARG A 127 -9.68 -1.28 6.82
N LYS A 128 -9.46 -0.14 7.47
CA LYS A 128 -8.34 0.07 8.40
C LYS A 128 -8.35 -0.97 9.53
N GLU A 129 -9.52 -1.25 10.09
CA GLU A 129 -9.71 -2.28 11.13
C GLU A 129 -9.38 -3.69 10.62
N THR A 130 -9.87 -4.06 9.43
CA THR A 130 -9.58 -5.37 8.80
C THR A 130 -8.09 -5.57 8.55
N GLU A 131 -7.44 -4.59 7.92
CA GLU A 131 -6.01 -4.62 7.57
C GLU A 131 -5.13 -4.71 8.83
N LEU A 132 -5.38 -3.83 9.81
CA LEU A 132 -4.63 -3.81 11.07
C LEU A 132 -4.87 -5.09 11.89
N SER A 133 -6.06 -5.69 11.82
CA SER A 133 -6.33 -7.00 12.44
C SER A 133 -5.52 -8.12 11.78
N GLY A 134 -5.40 -8.12 10.45
CA GLY A 134 -4.53 -9.06 9.72
C GLY A 134 -3.06 -8.92 10.12
N VAL A 135 -2.57 -7.69 10.19
CA VAL A 135 -1.19 -7.38 10.64
C VAL A 135 -0.97 -7.82 12.08
N ALA A 136 -1.90 -7.51 12.99
CA ALA A 136 -1.80 -7.93 14.38
C ALA A 136 -1.71 -9.46 14.48
N ARG A 137 -2.60 -10.21 13.81
CA ARG A 137 -2.52 -11.68 13.77
C ARG A 137 -1.16 -12.19 13.30
N SER A 138 -0.59 -11.59 12.25
CA SER A 138 0.73 -11.96 11.73
C SER A 138 1.89 -11.61 12.66
N ILE A 139 1.82 -10.51 13.41
CA ILE A 139 2.87 -10.12 14.36
C ILE A 139 2.83 -11.01 15.60
N PHE A 140 1.63 -11.25 16.13
CA PHE A 140 1.41 -12.02 17.35
C PHE A 140 1.49 -13.54 17.16
N SER A 141 1.46 -14.04 15.91
CA SER A 141 1.76 -15.45 15.63
C SER A 141 3.22 -15.81 15.94
N ASN A 142 4.14 -14.85 15.83
CA ASN A 142 5.57 -15.06 16.11
C ASN A 142 5.87 -15.00 17.61
N ARG A 143 5.22 -14.10 18.34
CA ARG A 143 5.40 -13.91 19.79
C ARG A 143 4.09 -13.41 20.41
N LYS A 144 3.71 -14.00 21.55
CA LYS A 144 2.44 -13.68 22.22
C LYS A 144 2.39 -12.31 22.91
N HIS A 145 3.55 -11.75 23.25
CA HIS A 145 3.66 -10.51 24.03
C HIS A 145 4.70 -9.58 23.42
N TYR A 146 4.36 -8.30 23.27
CA TYR A 146 5.28 -7.27 22.78
C TYR A 146 5.27 -6.05 23.69
N THR A 147 6.43 -5.43 23.91
CA THR A 147 6.46 -4.09 24.52
C THR A 147 5.91 -3.07 23.52
N TYR A 148 5.63 -1.84 23.98
CA TYR A 148 5.21 -0.78 23.06
C TYR A 148 6.26 -0.49 21.97
N VAL A 149 7.55 -0.50 22.34
CA VAL A 149 8.66 -0.24 21.43
C VAL A 149 8.76 -1.35 20.38
N ASP A 150 8.80 -2.61 20.84
CA ASP A 150 8.90 -3.75 19.93
C ASP A 150 7.70 -3.80 18.97
N LEU A 151 6.47 -3.59 19.48
CA LEU A 151 5.27 -3.59 18.65
C LEU A 151 5.30 -2.46 17.61
N CYS A 152 5.80 -1.28 18.00
CA CYS A 152 5.98 -0.15 17.08
C CYS A 152 6.98 -0.51 15.97
N GLU A 153 8.09 -1.16 16.29
CA GLU A 153 9.07 -1.63 15.29
C GLU A 153 8.47 -2.70 14.36
N GLN A 154 7.74 -3.67 14.91
CA GLN A 154 7.08 -4.71 14.10
C GLN A 154 6.05 -4.10 13.13
N ILE A 155 5.26 -3.12 13.57
CA ILE A 155 4.28 -2.44 12.71
C ILE A 155 4.97 -1.59 11.65
N GLN A 156 6.05 -0.87 11.98
CA GLN A 156 6.84 -0.11 11.01
C GLN A 156 7.37 -1.01 9.90
N SER A 157 7.91 -2.18 10.27
CA SER A 157 8.43 -3.17 9.32
C SER A 157 7.31 -3.79 8.47
N ALA A 158 6.22 -4.25 9.11
CA ALA A 158 5.14 -4.95 8.42
C ALA A 158 4.36 -4.08 7.43
N LEU A 159 4.24 -2.77 7.71
CA LEU A 159 3.46 -1.85 6.89
C LEU A 159 4.32 -0.82 6.13
N ASP A 160 5.65 -0.87 6.27
CA ASP A 160 6.59 0.10 5.70
C ASP A 160 6.20 1.55 6.02
N VAL A 161 5.93 1.82 7.30
CA VAL A 161 5.52 3.14 7.80
C VAL A 161 6.51 3.71 8.80
N LYS A 162 6.49 5.04 8.98
CA LYS A 162 7.31 5.72 10.00
C LYS A 162 6.74 5.54 11.40
N GLU A 163 7.60 5.68 12.40
CA GLU A 163 7.28 5.51 13.83
C GLU A 163 6.00 6.26 14.26
N ARG A 164 5.85 7.53 13.87
CA ARG A 164 4.65 8.32 14.18
C ARG A 164 3.35 7.64 13.71
N THR A 165 3.36 7.08 12.51
CA THR A 165 2.22 6.37 11.93
C THR A 165 1.98 5.06 12.66
N ALA A 166 3.03 4.29 12.97
CA ALA A 166 2.92 3.06 13.75
C ALA A 166 2.31 3.31 15.14
N LYS A 167 2.72 4.37 15.84
CA LYS A 167 2.12 4.80 17.12
C LYS A 167 0.62 5.12 16.99
N SER A 168 0.23 5.77 15.89
CA SER A 168 -1.18 6.05 15.58
C SER A 168 -1.98 4.76 15.35
N TYR A 169 -1.41 3.78 14.65
CA TYR A 169 -2.04 2.47 14.47
C TYR A 169 -2.17 1.69 15.77
N ILE A 170 -1.16 1.69 16.64
CA ILE A 170 -1.27 1.07 17.98
C ILE A 170 -2.42 1.70 18.76
N ARG A 171 -2.56 3.03 18.72
CA ARG A 171 -3.69 3.72 19.35
C ARG A 171 -5.03 3.25 18.79
N PHE A 172 -5.17 3.23 17.47
CA PHE A 172 -6.39 2.77 16.80
C PHE A 172 -6.71 1.30 17.14
N MET A 173 -5.71 0.40 17.09
CA MET A 173 -5.87 -1.01 17.43
C MET A 173 -6.34 -1.20 18.87
N ARG A 174 -5.90 -0.35 19.81
CA ARG A 174 -6.39 -0.38 21.20
C ARG A 174 -7.82 0.11 21.31
N GLU A 175 -8.17 1.20 20.64
CA GLU A 175 -9.53 1.75 20.62
C GLU A 175 -10.54 0.76 20.02
N LYS A 176 -10.08 -0.08 19.09
CA LYS A 176 -10.85 -1.15 18.44
C LYS A 176 -10.70 -2.52 19.08
N GLU A 177 -9.99 -2.62 20.21
CA GLU A 177 -9.76 -3.88 20.94
C GLU A 177 -9.08 -4.99 20.09
N ILE A 178 -8.43 -4.63 18.98
CA ILE A 178 -7.59 -5.53 18.17
C ILE A 178 -6.38 -5.99 18.98
N ILE A 179 -5.86 -5.11 19.84
CA ILE A 179 -4.80 -5.43 20.80
C ILE A 179 -5.20 -4.91 22.17
N LEU A 180 -4.77 -5.62 23.21
CA LEU A 180 -5.07 -5.31 24.60
C LEU A 180 -3.78 -5.18 25.42
N LYS A 181 -3.86 -4.49 26.56
CA LYS A 181 -2.80 -4.55 27.57
C LYS A 181 -2.89 -5.91 28.28
N ASP A 182 -1.74 -6.53 28.52
CA ASP A 182 -1.69 -7.78 29.29
C ASP A 182 -2.14 -7.49 30.74
N PRO A 183 -3.19 -8.17 31.25
CA PRO A 183 -3.65 -8.01 32.63
C PRO A 183 -2.58 -8.36 33.67
N SER A 184 -1.65 -9.26 33.33
CA SER A 184 -0.58 -9.72 34.21
C SER A 184 0.61 -8.77 34.22
N ASN A 185 0.80 -7.98 33.15
CA ASN A 185 1.88 -7.02 33.05
C ASN A 185 1.54 -5.89 32.06
N ALA A 186 1.17 -4.73 32.61
CA ALA A 186 0.79 -3.55 31.83
C ALA A 186 1.90 -3.01 30.88
N SER A 187 3.14 -3.51 30.97
CA SER A 187 4.21 -3.16 30.03
C SER A 187 4.04 -3.84 28.66
N TYR A 188 3.31 -4.95 28.60
CA TYR A 188 3.11 -5.75 27.39
C TYR A 188 1.74 -5.52 26.75
N PHE A 189 1.70 -5.76 25.45
CA PHE A 189 0.50 -5.92 24.65
C PHE A 189 0.32 -7.37 24.25
N ILE A 190 -0.94 -7.79 24.15
CA ILE A 190 -1.40 -9.08 23.64
C ILE A 190 -2.42 -8.85 22.52
N ILE A 191 -2.65 -9.87 21.70
CA ILE A 191 -3.73 -9.83 20.72
C ILE A 191 -5.10 -9.85 21.43
N GLY A 192 -6.05 -9.07 20.93
CA GLY A 192 -7.43 -9.11 21.39
C GLY A 192 -8.17 -10.36 20.94
N HIS A 193 -9.45 -10.44 21.27
CA HIS A 193 -10.33 -11.51 20.77
C HIS A 193 -10.81 -11.12 19.37
N ILE A 194 -10.08 -11.57 18.34
CA ILE A 194 -10.33 -11.28 16.91
C ILE A 194 -10.47 -12.55 16.09
#